data_AF-A0A137NRP6-F1
#
_entry.id   AF-A0A137NRP6-F1
#
_cell.length_a   1.000
_cell.length_b   1.000
_cell.length_c   1.000
_cell.angle_alpha   90.00
_cell.angle_beta   90.00
_cell.angle_gamma   90.00
#
_symmetry.space_group_name_H-M   'P 1'
#
loop_
_entity.id
_entity.type
_entity.pdbx_description
1 polymer ?
#
loop_
_entity_poly.entity_id
_entity_poly.type
_entity_poly.pdbx_seq_one_letter_code
_entity_poly.pdbx_strand_id
1 'polypeptide(L)'
;MKDIDNIEALSELSENELLQELDRLNVSIPRLEASNKEIKLFIEQSKDEDEIKEFSSFIEENESVIHKQNERRRVIISLLNKP
;
A
#
# COMPACT_ATOMS: atom_id res chain seq x y z
N MET A 1 14.28 1.18 10.94
CA MET A 1 14.13 0.19 12.04
C MET A 1 12.71 0.21 12.64
N LYS A 2 11.66 0.49 11.85
CA LYS A 2 10.25 0.50 12.31
C LYS A 2 9.35 -0.50 11.58
N ASP A 3 9.79 -1.03 10.42
CA ASP A 3 8.97 -1.93 9.62
C ASP A 3 9.08 -3.40 10.05
N ILE A 4 10.12 -3.76 10.81
CA ILE A 4 10.36 -5.13 11.33
C ILE A 4 9.34 -5.48 12.42
N ASP A 5 9.05 -4.55 13.32
CA ASP A 5 8.12 -4.75 14.45
C ASP A 5 6.69 -5.08 13.98
N ASN A 6 6.28 -4.54 12.82
CA ASN A 6 4.96 -4.82 12.23
C ASN A 6 4.90 -6.19 11.53
N ILE A 7 6.03 -6.73 11.08
CA ILE A 7 6.09 -8.05 10.42
C ILE A 7 6.10 -9.16 11.46
N GLU A 8 6.80 -8.98 12.58
CA GLU A 8 6.80 -9.95 13.69
C GLU A 8 5.40 -10.08 14.31
N ALA A 9 4.69 -8.96 14.51
CA ALA A 9 3.32 -8.97 15.01
C ALA A 9 2.34 -9.76 14.13
N LEU A 10 2.58 -9.89 12.82
CA LEU A 10 1.72 -10.70 11.94
C LEU A 10 1.84 -12.19 12.22
N SER A 11 2.99 -12.64 12.72
CA SER A 11 3.21 -14.07 13.01
C SER A 11 2.44 -14.58 14.23
N GLU A 12 1.94 -13.66 15.06
CA GLU A 12 1.16 -13.95 16.27
C GLU A 12 -0.36 -13.97 16.01
N LEU A 13 -0.80 -13.53 14.82
CA LEU A 13 -2.21 -13.50 14.44
C LEU A 13 -2.73 -14.90 14.08
N SER A 14 -4.01 -15.13 14.37
CA SER A 14 -4.72 -16.32 13.90
C SER A 14 -4.94 -16.29 12.38
N GLU A 15 -5.19 -17.46 11.78
CA GLU A 15 -5.48 -17.59 10.34
C GLU A 15 -6.65 -16.69 9.90
N ASN A 16 -7.72 -16.61 10.70
CA ASN A 16 -8.86 -15.74 10.42
C ASN A 16 -8.48 -14.25 10.44
N GLU A 17 -7.65 -13.82 11.39
CA GLU A 17 -7.17 -12.44 11.46
C GLU A 17 -6.25 -12.11 10.27
N LEU A 18 -5.41 -13.06 9.87
CA LEU A 18 -4.57 -12.94 8.68
C LEU A 18 -5.40 -12.82 7.40
N LEU A 19 -6.46 -13.62 7.24
CA LEU A 19 -7.38 -13.52 6.10
C LEU A 19 -8.13 -12.19 6.08
N GLN A 20 -8.63 -11.72 7.22
CA GLN A 20 -9.29 -10.40 7.31
C GLN A 20 -8.35 -9.25 6.94
N GLU A 21 -7.10 -9.32 7.37
CA GLU A 21 -6.11 -8.31 7.01
C GLU A 21 -5.73 -8.39 5.53
N LEU A 22 -5.63 -9.60 4.97
CA LEU A 22 -5.43 -9.81 3.54
C LEU A 22 -6.56 -9.19 2.71
N ASP A 23 -7.82 -9.38 3.10
CA ASP A 23 -8.98 -8.78 2.44
C ASP A 23 -8.94 -7.25 2.49
N ARG A 24 -8.57 -6.67 3.63
CA ARG A 24 -8.38 -5.22 3.76
C ARG A 24 -7.30 -4.70 2.82
N LEU A 25 -6.17 -5.38 2.73
CA LEU A 25 -5.07 -5.01 1.82
C LEU A 25 -5.48 -5.13 0.35
N ASN A 26 -6.24 -6.18 0.00
CA ASN A 26 -6.76 -6.38 -1.36
C ASN A 26 -7.78 -5.31 -1.79
N VAL A 27 -8.42 -4.62 -0.86
CA VAL A 27 -9.28 -3.47 -1.14
C VAL A 27 -8.51 -2.15 -1.13
N SER A 28 -7.58 -1.98 -0.18
CA SER A 28 -6.83 -0.73 0.02
C SER A 28 -5.84 -0.45 -1.12
N ILE A 29 -5.05 -1.45 -1.53
CA ILE A 29 -3.99 -1.27 -2.53
C ILE A 29 -4.57 -0.78 -3.88
N PRO A 30 -5.61 -1.42 -4.47
CA PRO A 30 -6.16 -0.96 -5.74
C PRO A 30 -6.79 0.43 -5.67
N ARG A 31 -7.31 0.83 -4.50
CA ARG A 31 -7.86 2.18 -4.30
C ARG A 31 -6.76 3.24 -4.33
N LEU A 32 -5.62 2.98 -3.69
CA LEU A 32 -4.46 3.89 -3.75
C LEU A 32 -3.87 3.94 -5.16
N GLU A 33 -3.80 2.81 -5.86
CA GLU A 33 -3.34 2.76 -7.25
C GLU A 33 -4.28 3.55 -8.19
N ALA A 34 -5.60 3.43 -8.00
CA ALA A 34 -6.58 4.22 -8.74
C ALA A 34 -6.45 5.72 -8.45
N SER A 35 -6.29 6.10 -7.17
CA SER A 35 -6.03 7.48 -6.77
C SER A 35 -4.76 8.03 -7.44
N ASN A 36 -3.67 7.26 -7.47
CA ASN A 36 -2.44 7.67 -8.14
C ASN A 36 -2.64 7.84 -9.65
N LYS A 37 -3.46 6.99 -10.28
CA LYS A 37 -3.79 7.13 -11.70
C LYS A 37 -4.56 8.42 -11.97
N GLU A 38 -5.53 8.77 -11.11
CA GLU A 38 -6.28 10.03 -11.21
C GLU A 38 -5.38 11.26 -11.03
N ILE A 39 -4.47 11.22 -10.04
CA ILE A 39 -3.50 12.30 -9.81
C ILE A 39 -2.55 12.45 -11.00
N LYS A 40 -2.07 11.34 -11.58
CA LYS A 40 -1.21 11.36 -12.79
C LYS A 40 -1.92 12.03 -13.97
N LEU A 41 -3.22 11.75 -14.17
CA LEU A 41 -4.02 12.43 -15.19
C LEU A 41 -4.18 13.93 -14.93
N PHE A 42 -4.32 14.34 -13.66
CA PHE A 42 -4.37 15.76 -13.29
C PHE A 42 -3.04 16.47 -13.61
N ILE A 43 -1.91 15.86 -13.23
CA ILE A 43 -0.56 16.39 -13.51
C ILE A 43 -0.33 16.57 -15.02
N GLU A 44 -0.73 15.59 -15.84
CA GLU A 44 -0.60 15.66 -17.30
C GLU A 44 -1.38 16.83 -17.93
N GLN A 45 -2.43 17.30 -17.26
CA GLN A 45 -3.29 18.38 -17.71
C GLN A 45 -2.92 19.74 -17.10
N SER A 46 -2.22 19.75 -15.97
CA SER A 46 -1.81 20.98 -15.30
C SER A 46 -0.66 21.67 -16.04
N LYS A 47 -0.65 23.00 -15.95
CA LYS A 47 0.44 23.87 -16.44
C LYS A 47 1.12 24.62 -15.30
N ASP A 48 0.64 24.42 -14.08
CA ASP A 48 1.17 25.03 -12.88
C ASP A 48 2.25 24.12 -12.28
N GLU A 49 3.50 24.59 -12.28
CA GLU A 49 4.65 23.82 -11.80
C GLU A 49 4.56 23.52 -10.30
N ASP A 50 3.93 24.40 -9.50
CA ASP A 50 3.77 24.20 -8.06
C ASP A 50 2.72 23.10 -7.79
N GLU A 51 1.59 23.11 -8.51
CA GLU A 51 0.61 22.02 -8.44
C GLU A 51 1.22 20.68 -8.87
N ILE A 52 1.93 20.66 -10.00
CA ILE A 52 2.59 19.45 -10.52
C ILE A 52 3.52 18.87 -9.45
N LYS A 53 4.30 19.72 -8.78
CA LYS A 53 5.24 19.30 -7.74
C LYS A 53 4.52 18.75 -6.51
N GLU A 54 3.48 19.43 -6.03
CA GLU A 54 2.68 18.99 -4.90
C GLU A 54 2.03 17.62 -5.19
N PHE A 55 1.32 17.50 -6.30
CA PHE A 55 0.67 16.25 -6.68
C PHE A 55 1.66 15.10 -6.93
N SER A 56 2.85 15.41 -7.45
CA SER A 56 3.92 14.41 -7.59
C SER A 56 4.38 13.88 -6.23
N SER A 57 4.48 14.74 -5.21
CA SER A 57 4.82 14.27 -3.85
C SER A 57 3.74 13.36 -3.25
N PHE A 58 2.45 13.63 -3.50
CA PHE A 58 1.38 12.73 -3.07
C PHE A 58 1.45 11.36 -3.75
N ILE A 59 1.83 11.31 -5.03
CA ILE A 59 2.06 10.03 -5.72
C ILE A 59 3.19 9.26 -5.03
N GLU A 60 4.31 9.91 -4.73
CA GLU A 60 5.46 9.27 -4.08
C GLU A 60 5.10 8.72 -2.69
N GLU A 61 4.35 9.49 -1.89
CA GLU A 61 3.85 9.05 -0.59
C GLU A 61 2.93 7.83 -0.72
N ASN A 62 1.98 7.87 -1.66
CA ASN A 62 1.09 6.74 -1.92
C ASN A 62 1.84 5.52 -2.43
N GLU A 63 2.83 5.69 -3.31
CA GLU A 63 3.67 4.58 -3.82
C GLU A 63 4.48 3.94 -2.67
N SER A 64 4.97 4.72 -1.72
CA SER A 64 5.61 4.21 -0.50
C SER A 64 4.65 3.38 0.36
N VAL A 65 3.42 3.86 0.55
CA VAL A 65 2.37 3.13 1.29
C VAL A 65 1.98 1.84 0.58
N ILE A 66 1.76 1.89 -0.73
CA ILE A 66 1.45 0.72 -1.58
C ILE A 66 2.58 -0.32 -1.48
N HIS A 67 3.84 0.11 -1.51
CA HIS A 67 4.98 -0.79 -1.37
C HIS A 67 4.93 -1.56 -0.04
N LYS A 68 4.77 -0.85 1.09
CA LYS A 68 4.67 -1.46 2.42
C LYS A 68 3.46 -2.38 2.54
N GLN A 69 2.31 -1.99 2.00
CA GLN A 69 1.10 -2.83 1.99
C GLN A 69 1.30 -4.10 1.17
N ASN A 70 2.00 -4.03 0.04
CA ASN A 70 2.35 -5.21 -0.77
C ASN A 70 3.34 -6.14 -0.06
N GLU A 71 4.35 -5.60 0.63
CA GLU A 71 5.26 -6.40 1.46
C GLU A 71 4.49 -7.14 2.55
N ARG A 72 3.61 -6.43 3.26
CA ARG A 72 2.72 -7.01 4.27
C ARG A 72 1.83 -8.11 3.69
N ARG A 73 1.25 -7.88 2.50
CA ARG A 73 0.45 -8.87 1.78
C ARG A 73 1.25 -10.14 1.49
N ARG A 74 2.49 -10.00 1.03
CA ARG A 74 3.38 -11.15 0.76
C ARG A 74 3.68 -11.96 2.02
N VAL A 75 3.95 -11.28 3.14
CA VAL A 75 4.18 -11.96 4.42
C VAL A 75 2.95 -12.74 4.86
N ILE A 76 1.76 -12.12 4.81
CA ILE A 76 0.50 -12.78 5.18
C ILE A 76 0.26 -14.03 4.32
N ILE A 77 0.41 -13.91 2.99
CA ILE A 77 0.28 -15.06 2.07
C ILE A 77 1.29 -16.17 2.42
N SER A 78 2.52 -15.81 2.79
CA SER A 78 3.51 -16.80 3.21
C SER A 78 3.14 -17.48 4.53
N LEU A 79 2.55 -16.77 5.49
CA LEU A 79 2.10 -17.32 6.77
C LEU A 79 0.91 -18.27 6.60
N LEU A 80 -0.05 -17.92 5.75
CA LEU A 80 -1.23 -18.74 5.46
C LEU A 80 -0.89 -20.03 4.69
N ASN A 81 0.19 -20.04 3.92
CA ASN A 81 0.65 -21.21 3.16
C ASN A 81 1.73 -22.04 3.89
N LYS A 82 2.01 -21.77 5.17
CA LYS A 82 2.89 -22.64 5.95
C LYS A 82 2.23 -24.02 6.12
N PRO A 83 2.98 -25.11 5.91
CA PRO A 83 2.48 -26.48 6.11
C PRO A 83 2.18 -26.79 7.58
#